data_AF-A0A925DTS9-F1
#
_entry.id   AF-A0A925DTS9-F1
#
_cell.length_a   1.000
_cell.length_b   1.000
_cell.length_c   1.000
_cell.angle_alpha   90.00
_cell.angle_beta   90.00
_cell.angle_gamma   90.00
#
_symmetry.space_group_name_H-M   'P 1'
#
loop_
_entity.id
_entity.type
_entity.pdbx_description
1 polymer ?
#
loop_
_entity_poly.entity_id
_entity_poly.type
_entity_poly.pdbx_seq_one_letter_code
_entity_poly.pdbx_strand_id
1 'polypeptide(L)'
;MANQINFRNVVQAGLFKCEISGQISDGMWENTKPHDHWKIWCDANVNVNPSQVGRNFYPIKDNYNLTANDMLSVIGDRMINIANMCENNCTLEDIQDFNDFEGYKHLQTSTDKYWIEKFKRFNETFTDWEGYKKAITGSYDIKKLKAELEDMKKIFKTRI
;
A
#
# COMPACT_ATOMS: atom_id res chain seq x y z
N MET A 1 13.68 -0.34 -21.65
CA MET A 1 12.99 0.57 -20.70
C MET A 1 12.62 -0.23 -19.48
N ALA A 2 12.74 0.34 -18.27
CA ALA A 2 12.26 -0.32 -17.06
C ALA A 2 10.73 -0.44 -17.08
N ASN A 3 10.21 -1.52 -16.49
CA ASN A 3 8.77 -1.70 -16.33
C ASN A 3 8.24 -0.61 -15.37
N GLN A 4 7.19 0.08 -15.76
CA GLN A 4 6.59 1.15 -14.97
C GLN A 4 5.07 1.08 -14.98
N ILE A 5 4.48 1.51 -13.86
CA ILE A 5 3.06 1.79 -13.72
C ILE A 5 2.88 3.18 -13.11
N ASN A 6 2.04 3.97 -13.75
CA ASN A 6 1.69 5.32 -13.34
C ASN A 6 0.28 5.30 -12.74
N PHE A 7 0.18 5.71 -11.47
CA PHE A 7 -1.08 5.91 -10.78
C PHE A 7 -1.52 7.36 -10.82
N ARG A 8 -2.81 7.59 -10.53
CA ARG A 8 -3.42 8.92 -10.56
C ARG A 8 -3.00 9.77 -9.37
N ASN A 9 -2.81 9.17 -8.21
CA ASN A 9 -2.52 9.89 -6.97
C ASN A 9 -1.57 9.08 -6.06
N VAL A 10 -1.09 9.73 -5.01
CA VAL A 10 -0.18 9.14 -4.01
C VAL A 10 -0.83 8.00 -3.24
N VAL A 11 -2.15 8.04 -2.99
CA VAL A 11 -2.88 6.98 -2.28
C VAL A 11 -2.83 5.67 -3.08
N GLN A 12 -3.12 5.70 -4.38
CA GLN A 12 -3.07 4.52 -5.24
C GLN A 12 -1.66 3.93 -5.31
N ALA A 13 -0.63 4.79 -5.42
CA ALA A 13 0.76 4.35 -5.39
C ALA A 13 1.13 3.72 -4.03
N GLY A 14 0.69 4.32 -2.92
CA GLY A 14 0.88 3.81 -1.56
C GLY A 14 0.20 2.47 -1.33
N LEU A 15 -1.09 2.35 -1.68
CA LEU A 15 -1.85 1.09 -1.64
C LEU A 15 -1.16 0.00 -2.45
N PHE A 16 -0.66 0.34 -3.65
CA PHE A 16 0.04 -0.63 -4.48
C PHE A 16 1.34 -1.12 -3.84
N LYS A 17 2.20 -0.20 -3.41
CA LYS A 17 3.53 -0.54 -2.87
C LYS A 17 3.48 -1.15 -1.47
N CYS A 18 2.50 -0.81 -0.64
CA CYS A 18 2.49 -1.21 0.77
C CYS A 18 1.57 -2.39 1.08
N GLU A 19 0.61 -2.73 0.21
CA GLU A 19 -0.30 -3.84 0.48
C GLU A 19 -0.62 -4.67 -0.79
N ILE A 20 -1.09 -4.05 -1.87
CA ILE A 20 -1.64 -4.80 -3.02
C ILE A 20 -0.57 -5.65 -3.73
N SER A 21 0.67 -5.15 -3.85
CA SER A 21 1.75 -5.94 -4.46
C SER A 21 2.04 -7.22 -3.66
N GLY A 22 2.03 -7.15 -2.33
CA GLY A 22 2.12 -8.32 -1.45
C GLY A 22 0.93 -9.28 -1.62
N GLN A 23 -0.29 -8.74 -1.73
CA GLN A 23 -1.47 -9.58 -2.01
C GLN A 23 -1.40 -10.29 -3.36
N ILE A 24 -0.83 -9.64 -4.37
CA ILE A 24 -0.63 -10.22 -5.70
C ILE A 24 0.42 -11.32 -5.68
N SER A 25 1.51 -11.18 -4.91
CA SER A 25 2.60 -12.16 -4.89
C SER A 25 2.38 -13.33 -3.93
N ASP A 26 2.04 -13.04 -2.68
CA ASP A 26 2.15 -13.98 -1.54
C ASP A 26 0.90 -13.95 -0.63
N GLY A 27 -0.14 -13.23 -1.05
CA GLY A 27 -1.40 -13.16 -0.32
C GLY A 27 -2.53 -13.78 -1.11
N MET A 28 -3.62 -13.03 -1.28
CA MET A 28 -4.86 -13.47 -1.92
C MET A 28 -4.67 -14.24 -3.25
N TRP A 29 -3.63 -13.92 -4.02
CA TRP A 29 -3.40 -14.52 -5.34
C TRP A 29 -2.17 -15.41 -5.45
N GLU A 30 -1.50 -15.77 -4.36
CA GLU A 30 -0.26 -16.58 -4.36
C GLU A 30 -0.35 -17.87 -5.21
N ASN A 31 -1.53 -18.51 -5.21
CA ASN A 31 -1.77 -19.78 -5.88
C ASN A 31 -2.34 -19.63 -7.30
N THR A 32 -2.39 -18.41 -7.83
CA THR A 32 -2.91 -18.13 -9.17
C THR A 32 -1.94 -18.62 -10.23
N LYS A 33 -2.49 -19.16 -11.33
CA LYS A 33 -1.71 -19.58 -12.49
C LYS A 33 -1.68 -18.50 -13.59
N PRO A 34 -0.57 -18.36 -14.33
CA PRO A 34 0.71 -19.06 -14.11
C PRO A 34 1.41 -18.55 -12.85
N HIS A 35 2.21 -19.40 -12.18
CA HIS A 35 2.78 -19.13 -10.84
C HIS A 35 3.79 -17.96 -10.78
N ASP A 36 4.08 -17.32 -11.90
CA ASP A 36 4.94 -16.14 -12.02
C ASP A 36 4.17 -14.87 -12.43
N HIS A 37 2.83 -14.91 -12.43
CA HIS A 37 1.96 -13.80 -12.81
C HIS A 37 2.24 -12.48 -12.06
N TRP A 38 2.76 -12.59 -10.83
CA TRP A 38 3.01 -11.47 -9.92
C TRP A 38 4.34 -10.76 -10.17
N LYS A 39 5.36 -11.45 -10.74
CA LYS A 39 6.74 -10.95 -10.79
C LYS A 39 6.83 -9.57 -11.43
N ILE A 40 6.23 -9.40 -12.59
CA ILE A 40 6.27 -8.15 -13.34
C ILE A 40 5.57 -6.98 -12.63
N TRP A 41 4.60 -7.27 -11.76
CA TRP A 41 3.93 -6.26 -10.94
C TRP A 41 4.81 -5.82 -9.77
N CYS A 42 5.47 -6.77 -9.10
CA CYS A 42 6.39 -6.49 -8.01
C CYS A 42 7.67 -5.77 -8.49
N ASP A 43 8.15 -6.12 -9.68
CA ASP A 43 9.32 -5.52 -10.32
C ASP A 43 9.04 -4.13 -10.95
N ALA A 44 7.77 -3.71 -11.03
CA ALA A 44 7.42 -2.46 -11.66
C ALA A 44 7.84 -1.24 -10.81
N ASN A 45 8.41 -0.25 -11.49
CA ASN A 45 8.57 1.09 -10.95
C ASN A 45 7.20 1.76 -10.84
N VAL A 46 6.91 2.34 -9.68
CA VAL A 46 5.61 2.94 -9.38
C VAL A 46 5.78 4.44 -9.32
N ASN A 47 4.98 5.15 -10.13
CA ASN A 47 5.00 6.60 -10.19
C ASN A 47 3.59 7.17 -9.96
N VAL A 48 3.53 8.44 -9.59
CA VAL A 48 2.30 9.23 -9.61
C VAL A 48 2.37 10.16 -10.83
N ASN A 49 1.54 9.90 -11.83
CA ASN A 49 1.46 10.72 -13.03
C ASN A 49 0.01 10.79 -13.55
N PRO A 50 -0.79 11.76 -13.08
CA PRO A 50 -2.20 11.88 -13.43
C PRO A 50 -2.48 12.10 -14.92
N SER A 51 -1.52 12.62 -15.70
CA SER A 51 -1.69 12.89 -17.13
C SER A 51 -1.42 11.69 -18.03
N GLN A 52 -0.73 10.66 -17.52
CA GLN A 52 -0.39 9.44 -18.27
C GLN A 52 -0.51 8.20 -17.38
N VAL A 53 -1.74 7.92 -16.95
CA VAL A 53 -2.09 6.79 -16.08
C VAL A 53 -2.10 5.48 -16.87
N GLY A 54 -1.47 4.42 -16.32
CA GLY A 54 -1.39 3.10 -16.94
C GLY A 54 0.00 2.47 -16.83
N ARG A 55 0.25 1.39 -17.58
CA ARG A 55 1.51 0.62 -17.54
C ARG A 55 2.19 0.49 -18.91
N ASN A 56 3.52 0.40 -18.93
CA ASN A 56 4.31 0.21 -20.16
C ASN A 56 4.73 -1.26 -20.42
N PHE A 57 4.25 -2.21 -19.62
CA PHE A 57 4.64 -3.63 -19.69
C PHE A 57 3.46 -4.54 -20.07
N TYR A 58 3.70 -5.86 -20.21
CA TYR A 58 2.72 -6.88 -20.58
C TYR A 58 2.62 -7.96 -19.48
N PRO A 59 1.74 -7.80 -18.49
CA PRO A 59 1.52 -8.82 -17.49
C PRO A 59 0.69 -9.96 -18.05
N ILE A 60 0.96 -11.16 -17.54
CA ILE A 60 0.19 -12.36 -17.90
C ILE A 60 -1.23 -12.28 -17.31
N LYS A 61 -1.39 -11.57 -16.18
CA LYS A 61 -2.65 -11.33 -15.49
C LYS A 61 -2.77 -9.88 -15.03
N ASP A 62 -3.89 -9.24 -15.36
CA ASP A 62 -4.23 -7.86 -14.97
C ASP A 62 -5.67 -7.69 -14.47
N ASN A 63 -6.39 -8.79 -14.27
CA ASN A 63 -7.81 -8.81 -13.90
C ASN A 63 -8.04 -9.19 -12.43
N TYR A 64 -7.14 -8.78 -11.52
CA TYR A 64 -7.29 -9.03 -10.08
C TYR A 64 -8.55 -8.36 -9.53
N ASN A 65 -9.29 -9.06 -8.68
CA ASN A 65 -10.47 -8.51 -8.02
C ASN A 65 -10.07 -7.77 -6.74
N LEU A 66 -9.55 -6.55 -6.89
CA LEU A 66 -9.07 -5.75 -5.76
C LEU A 66 -10.16 -5.34 -4.76
N THR A 67 -11.44 -5.57 -5.08
CA THR A 67 -12.59 -5.23 -4.21
C THR A 67 -13.28 -6.46 -3.62
N ALA A 68 -12.62 -7.62 -3.68
CA ALA A 68 -13.13 -8.86 -3.12
C ALA A 68 -13.36 -8.73 -1.60
N ASN A 69 -14.55 -9.14 -1.12
CA ASN A 69 -14.95 -8.92 0.26
C ASN A 69 -14.12 -9.75 1.25
N ASP A 70 -13.70 -10.95 0.87
CA ASP A 70 -12.81 -11.83 1.63
C ASP A 70 -11.43 -11.21 1.86
N MET A 71 -10.87 -10.58 0.82
CA MET A 71 -9.63 -9.81 0.95
C MET A 71 -9.85 -8.60 1.86
N LEU A 72 -10.87 -7.78 1.58
CA LEU A 72 -11.12 -6.54 2.32
C LEU A 72 -11.52 -6.78 3.78
N SER A 73 -12.11 -7.93 4.13
CA SER A 73 -12.40 -8.26 5.53
C SER A 73 -11.15 -8.55 6.35
N VAL A 74 -10.02 -8.87 5.70
CA VAL A 74 -8.74 -9.17 6.37
C VAL A 74 -7.81 -7.96 6.36
N ILE A 75 -7.75 -7.25 5.23
CA ILE A 75 -6.73 -6.20 5.00
C ILE A 75 -7.32 -4.81 4.79
N GLY A 76 -8.65 -4.68 4.74
CA GLY A 76 -9.32 -3.42 4.42
C GLY A 76 -8.96 -2.29 5.39
N ASP A 77 -8.89 -2.58 6.68
CA ASP A 77 -8.52 -1.59 7.70
C ASP A 77 -7.07 -1.12 7.54
N ARG A 78 -6.12 -2.03 7.24
CA ARG A 78 -4.74 -1.66 6.91
C ARG A 78 -4.66 -0.78 5.66
N MET A 79 -5.45 -1.09 4.64
CA MET A 79 -5.52 -0.27 3.43
C MET A 79 -6.10 1.12 3.71
N ILE A 80 -7.08 1.23 4.61
CA ILE A 80 -7.59 2.53 5.06
C ILE A 80 -6.50 3.31 5.81
N ASN A 81 -5.73 2.66 6.69
CA ASN A 81 -4.60 3.30 7.36
C ASN A 81 -3.57 3.81 6.35
N ILE A 82 -3.18 3.00 5.36
CA ILE A 82 -2.27 3.40 4.27
C ILE A 82 -2.80 4.64 3.54
N ALA A 83 -4.08 4.64 3.18
CA ALA A 83 -4.69 5.77 2.47
C ALA A 83 -4.69 7.05 3.32
N ASN A 84 -5.07 6.95 4.60
CA ASN A 84 -5.05 8.09 5.52
C ASN A 84 -3.62 8.61 5.77
N MET A 85 -2.63 7.72 5.90
CA MET A 85 -1.23 8.11 6.04
C MET A 85 -0.72 8.85 4.79
N CYS A 86 -1.12 8.40 3.60
CA CYS A 86 -0.84 9.13 2.35
C CYS A 86 -1.48 10.52 2.34
N GLU A 87 -2.74 10.67 2.77
CA GLU A 87 -3.40 11.99 2.90
C GLU A 87 -2.70 12.91 3.91
N ASN A 88 -2.08 12.31 4.94
CA ASN A 88 -1.30 13.02 5.95
C ASN A 88 0.17 13.20 5.58
N ASN A 89 0.55 13.01 4.30
CA ASN A 89 1.91 13.21 3.77
C ASN A 89 2.98 12.31 4.40
N CYS A 90 2.62 11.14 4.93
CA CYS A 90 3.60 10.14 5.34
C CYS A 90 4.36 9.62 4.11
N THR A 91 5.64 9.31 4.27
CA THR A 91 6.42 8.70 3.18
C THR A 91 6.04 7.22 3.01
N LEU A 92 6.37 6.63 1.86
CA LEU A 92 6.12 5.19 1.64
C LEU A 92 6.87 4.31 2.66
N GLU A 93 8.06 4.73 3.07
CA GLU A 93 8.83 4.01 4.08
C GLU A 93 8.17 4.09 5.46
N ASP A 94 7.62 5.24 5.84
CA ASP A 94 6.86 5.37 7.09
C ASP A 94 5.62 4.47 7.07
N ILE A 95 4.93 4.41 5.93
CA ILE A 95 3.75 3.56 5.76
C ILE A 95 4.14 2.08 5.89
N GLN A 96 5.20 1.63 5.24
CA GLN A 96 5.66 0.25 5.32
C GLN A 96 6.07 -0.16 6.74
N ASP A 97 6.71 0.75 7.48
CA ASP A 97 7.17 0.46 8.83
C ASP A 97 6.05 0.44 9.87
N PHE A 98 4.97 1.21 9.64
CA PHE A 98 4.01 1.54 10.68
C PHE A 98 2.52 1.29 10.34
N ASN A 99 2.13 0.81 9.15
CA ASN A 99 0.71 0.63 8.79
C ASN A 99 -0.06 -0.42 9.63
N ASP A 100 0.65 -1.39 10.22
CA ASP A 100 0.13 -2.47 11.05
C ASP A 100 0.71 -2.40 12.47
N PHE A 101 0.95 -1.17 12.93
CA PHE A 101 1.71 -0.96 14.16
C PHE A 101 0.81 -1.03 15.40
N GLU A 102 0.86 -2.18 16.08
CA GLU A 102 0.20 -2.41 17.39
C GLU A 102 1.17 -2.27 18.59
N GLY A 103 2.47 -2.14 18.33
CA GLY A 103 3.55 -2.35 19.30
C GLY A 103 3.99 -1.14 20.13
N TYR A 104 3.22 -0.04 20.21
CA TYR A 104 3.70 1.22 20.80
C TYR A 104 4.28 1.05 22.22
N LYS A 105 3.59 0.27 23.06
CA LYS A 105 4.04 0.00 24.43
C LYS A 105 5.28 -0.90 24.48
N HIS A 106 5.42 -1.82 23.53
CA HIS A 106 6.60 -2.67 23.41
C HIS A 106 7.83 -1.87 22.97
N LEU A 107 7.65 -0.90 22.06
CA LEU A 107 8.72 0.01 21.66
C LEU A 107 9.30 0.81 22.85
N GLN A 108 8.44 1.33 23.72
CA GLN A 108 8.85 2.17 24.84
C GLN A 108 9.74 1.46 25.86
N THR A 109 9.60 0.13 25.98
CA THR A 109 10.29 -0.66 27.00
C THR A 109 11.33 -1.62 26.43
N SER A 110 11.43 -1.70 25.10
CA SER A 110 12.36 -2.61 24.45
C SER A 110 13.80 -2.17 24.67
N THR A 111 14.67 -3.14 24.93
CA THR A 111 16.12 -2.96 25.02
C THR A 111 16.84 -3.42 23.76
N ASP A 112 16.11 -3.98 22.79
CA ASP A 112 16.66 -4.42 21.51
C ASP A 112 16.97 -3.20 20.63
N LYS A 113 18.16 -3.20 20.02
CA LYS A 113 18.62 -2.11 19.15
C LYS A 113 17.65 -1.83 18.00
N TYR A 114 17.09 -2.86 17.37
CA TYR A 114 16.12 -2.70 16.28
C TYR A 114 14.89 -1.92 16.74
N TRP A 115 14.32 -2.30 17.89
CA TRP A 115 13.13 -1.65 18.42
C TRP A 115 13.40 -0.24 18.94
N ILE A 116 14.59 0.03 19.50
CA ILE A 116 15.00 1.38 19.90
C ILE A 116 15.10 2.31 18.68
N GLU A 117 15.76 1.88 17.61
CA GLU A 117 15.86 2.67 16.37
C GLU A 117 14.48 2.85 15.72
N LYS A 118 13.64 1.81 15.71
CA LYS A 118 12.26 1.91 15.21
C LYS A 118 11.42 2.89 16.03
N PHE A 119 11.58 2.94 17.35
CA PHE A 119 10.92 3.92 18.22
C PHE A 119 11.42 5.35 17.99
N LYS A 120 12.73 5.52 17.77
CA LYS A 120 13.30 6.82 17.42
C LYS A 120 12.70 7.33 16.11
N ARG A 121 12.69 6.50 15.06
CA ARG A 121 12.05 6.84 13.77
C ARG A 121 10.57 7.16 13.96
N PHE A 122 9.85 6.37 14.75
CA PHE A 122 8.44 6.63 15.06
C PHE A 122 8.23 8.03 15.65
N ASN A 123 9.05 8.44 16.63
CA ASN A 123 8.94 9.77 17.23
C ASN A 123 9.39 10.90 16.29
N GLU A 124 10.34 10.64 15.38
CA GLU A 124 10.72 11.59 14.33
C GLU A 124 9.58 11.81 13.32
N THR A 125 8.85 10.76 12.97
CA THR A 125 7.74 10.82 12.00
C THR A 125 6.44 11.35 12.64
N PHE A 126 6.07 10.86 13.82
CA PHE A 126 4.75 11.11 14.42
C PHE A 126 4.77 11.96 15.69
N THR A 127 5.95 12.26 16.25
CA THR A 127 6.13 12.85 17.60
C THR A 127 5.71 11.93 18.74
N ASP A 128 4.50 11.39 18.71
CA ASP A 128 3.94 10.51 19.73
C ASP A 128 2.79 9.63 19.19
N TRP A 129 2.13 8.90 20.10
CA TRP A 129 0.99 8.04 19.78
C TRP A 129 -0.23 8.81 19.26
N GLU A 130 -0.47 10.05 19.71
CA GLU A 130 -1.59 10.85 19.22
C GLU A 130 -1.34 11.32 17.79
N GLY A 131 -0.10 11.69 17.47
CA GLY A 131 0.32 11.99 16.11
C GLY A 131 0.17 10.80 15.17
N TYR A 132 0.53 9.59 15.61
CA TYR A 132 0.30 8.37 14.83
C TYR A 132 -1.19 8.09 14.61
N LYS A 133 -2.01 8.15 15.67
CA LYS A 133 -3.46 7.99 15.53
C LYS A 133 -4.06 8.99 14.55
N LYS A 134 -3.60 10.24 14.58
CA LYS A 134 -4.01 11.27 13.61
C LYS A 134 -3.57 10.92 12.18
N ALA A 135 -2.39 10.32 11.99
CA ALA A 135 -1.92 9.91 10.67
C ALA A 135 -2.78 8.77 10.06
N ILE A 136 -3.22 7.82 10.89
CA ILE A 136 -4.06 6.69 10.43
C ILE A 136 -5.56 6.99 10.46
N THR A 137 -5.98 8.05 11.14
CA THR A 137 -7.38 8.51 11.18
C THR A 137 -7.56 9.65 10.17
N GLY A 138 -8.43 9.45 9.19
CA GLY A 138 -8.64 10.45 8.16
C GLY A 138 -9.99 10.32 7.49
N SER A 139 -10.05 10.81 6.26
CA SER A 139 -11.30 10.90 5.52
C SER A 139 -11.68 9.59 4.83
N TYR A 140 -10.77 8.62 4.76
CA TYR A 140 -11.03 7.34 4.10
C TYR A 140 -11.91 6.42 4.94
N ASP A 141 -12.94 5.92 4.28
CA ASP A 141 -13.76 4.81 4.72
C ASP A 141 -13.68 3.69 3.67
N ILE A 142 -14.34 2.56 3.95
CA ILE A 142 -14.38 1.42 3.03
C ILE A 142 -14.98 1.78 1.66
N LYS A 143 -15.86 2.78 1.59
CA LYS A 143 -16.51 3.22 0.35
C LYS A 143 -15.51 3.96 -0.54
N LYS A 144 -14.75 4.90 0.02
CA LYS A 144 -13.67 5.60 -0.69
C LYS A 144 -12.56 4.65 -1.08
N LEU A 145 -12.16 3.73 -0.20
CA LEU A 145 -11.19 2.70 -0.51
C LEU A 145 -11.62 1.87 -1.73
N LYS A 146 -12.87 1.37 -1.74
CA LYS A 146 -13.40 0.63 -2.89
C LYS A 146 -13.39 1.46 -4.19
N ALA A 147 -13.65 2.77 -4.12
CA ALA A 147 -13.59 3.64 -5.28
C ALA A 147 -12.16 3.75 -5.84
N GLU A 148 -11.14 3.90 -4.99
CA GLU A 148 -9.73 3.88 -5.40
C GLU A 148 -9.35 2.54 -6.04
N LEU A 149 -9.75 1.43 -5.42
CA LEU A 149 -9.43 0.09 -5.92
C LEU A 149 -10.10 -0.21 -7.27
N GLU A 150 -11.32 0.26 -7.49
CA GLU A 150 -11.97 0.17 -8.81
C GLU A 150 -11.30 1.04 -9.87
N ASP A 151 -10.78 2.22 -9.53
CA ASP A 151 -9.96 3.00 -10.47
C ASP A 151 -8.66 2.26 -10.79
N MET A 152 -7.95 1.75 -9.77
CA MET A 152 -6.71 0.98 -9.94
C MET A 152 -6.89 -0.25 -10.86
N LYS A 153 -8.01 -0.96 -10.75
CA LYS A 153 -8.36 -2.08 -11.66
C LYS A 153 -8.44 -1.63 -13.13
N LYS A 154 -8.85 -0.39 -13.41
CA LYS A 154 -8.84 0.18 -14.76
C LYS A 154 -7.42 0.50 -15.19
N ILE A 155 -6.63 1.13 -14.31
CA ILE A 155 -5.22 1.46 -14.54
C ILE A 155 -4.41 0.21 -14.91
N PHE A 156 -4.64 -0.92 -14.24
CA PHE A 156 -3.99 -2.19 -14.53
C PHE A 156 -4.22 -2.70 -15.95
N LYS A 157 -5.28 -2.24 -16.62
CA LYS A 157 -5.62 -2.61 -18.00
C LYS A 157 -5.24 -1.53 -19.01
N THR A 158 -4.91 -0.33 -18.56
CA THR A 158 -4.53 0.80 -19.42
C THR A 158 -3.05 0.73 -19.78
N ARG A 159 -2.75 1.00 -21.06
CA ARG A 159 -1.39 0.99 -21.60
C ARG A 159 -0.95 2.41 -21.95
N ILE A 160 0.32 2.69 -21.74
CA ILE A 160 0.95 3.99 -21.98
C ILE A 160 2.23 3.86 -22.81
#